data_AF-A0A7C7WD62-F1
#
_entry.id   AF-A0A7C7WD62-F1
#
_cell.length_a   1.000
_cell.length_b   1.000
_cell.length_c   1.000
_cell.angle_alpha   90.00
_cell.angle_beta   90.00
_cell.angle_gamma   90.00
#
_symmetry.space_group_name_H-M   'P 1'
#
loop_
_entity.id
_entity.type
_entity.pdbx_description
1 polymer ?
#
loop_
_entity_poly.entity_id
_entity_poly.type
_entity_poly.pdbx_seq_one_letter_code
_entity_poly.pdbx_strand_id
1 'polypeptide(L)'
;MYLDIPGFLDRLCYRFPSPLIDLIVERSPGVRLAAVKNLTVNEEFFQGHFPGAPLVPGVLIIESLVQAASVLLLDAETESPATRVVLRGVNNARFRRPVVPGDRLCLDVEVSRRRRRVAIVSAVARVDGQVVAEAELLLGLVMGAAVIDPSAHVAPGAEIGAGTVIGPNAVIGPHVRIGTGCQVGASAVIDGWTTVGDENRIFPFASVGMVPQDTKFRGERTELVIGHRNTLREFVTLHRGTEGGGGVTRIGDDNLLMAYVHVAHDCVVGNKTIFGNAATLSGHVSVEDQANIGAFSAVHQFCRVGRQAFIGGFSVITLDALPFVRTVGNRARVYDLNIIGLERQGMPADTIAQLDRAFRYLLQSKLNTTQALRQIEQDDTLICPEITYLLDFIRTSPRGVNLRRPAKRFESAGPED
;
A
#
# COMPACT_ATOMS: atom_id res chain seq x y z
N MET A 1 -8.27 28.19 4.67
CA MET A 1 -7.80 27.01 3.90
C MET A 1 -7.46 27.51 2.50
N TYR A 2 -6.20 27.42 2.08
CA TYR A 2 -5.78 27.86 0.75
C TYR A 2 -6.16 26.78 -0.26
N LEU A 3 -6.90 27.12 -1.31
CA LEU A 3 -7.22 26.19 -2.39
C LEU A 3 -6.08 26.26 -3.42
N ASP A 4 -5.39 25.13 -3.64
CA ASP A 4 -4.38 25.02 -4.70
C ASP A 4 -5.05 24.98 -6.09
N ILE A 5 -5.39 26.16 -6.61
CA ILE A 5 -6.12 26.31 -7.88
C ILE A 5 -5.40 25.56 -9.03
N PRO A 6 -4.08 25.72 -9.25
CA PRO A 6 -3.36 24.95 -10.27
C PRO A 6 -3.53 23.43 -10.10
N GLY A 7 -3.29 22.90 -8.90
CA GLY A 7 -3.44 21.46 -8.63
C GLY A 7 -4.86 20.95 -8.84
N PHE A 8 -5.88 21.75 -8.52
CA PHE A 8 -7.28 21.41 -8.81
C PHE A 8 -7.58 21.41 -10.31
N LEU A 9 -7.11 22.41 -11.06
CA LEU A 9 -7.32 22.48 -12.51
C LEU A 9 -6.64 21.31 -13.24
N ASP A 10 -5.53 20.78 -12.75
CA ASP A 10 -4.91 19.57 -13.31
C ASP A 10 -5.66 18.27 -13.00
N ARG A 11 -6.47 18.29 -11.93
CA ARG A 11 -7.33 17.17 -11.54
C ARG A 11 -8.70 17.22 -12.20
N LEU A 12 -9.10 18.39 -12.67
CA LEU A 12 -10.27 18.56 -13.51
C LEU A 12 -9.90 18.18 -14.96
N CYS A 13 -10.71 17.37 -15.61
CA CYS A 13 -10.52 17.01 -17.02
C CYS A 13 -10.85 18.18 -17.98
N TYR A 14 -10.92 19.41 -17.47
CA TYR A 14 -11.38 20.60 -18.16
C TYR A 14 -10.19 21.52 -18.45
N ARG A 15 -10.13 22.05 -19.67
CA ARG A 15 -9.17 23.07 -20.11
C ARG A 15 -9.93 24.24 -20.68
N PHE A 16 -9.36 25.45 -20.57
CA PHE A 16 -9.97 26.66 -21.14
C PHE A 16 -10.48 26.39 -22.56
N PRO A 17 -11.72 26.79 -22.90
CA PRO A 17 -12.65 27.63 -22.12
C PRO A 17 -13.63 26.87 -21.17
N SER A 18 -13.40 25.58 -20.92
CA SER A 18 -14.33 24.69 -20.21
C SER A 18 -14.52 24.90 -18.69
N PRO A 19 -13.63 25.55 -17.93
CA PRO A 19 -13.92 25.88 -16.53
C PRO A 19 -15.09 26.86 -16.40
N LEU A 20 -16.14 26.47 -15.66
CA LEU A 20 -17.39 27.22 -15.48
C LEU A 20 -17.60 27.69 -14.03
N ILE A 21 -16.56 27.71 -13.20
CA ILE A 21 -16.63 28.22 -11.83
C ILE A 21 -15.62 29.35 -11.70
N ASP A 22 -16.10 30.51 -11.27
CA ASP A 22 -15.27 31.69 -11.08
C ASP A 22 -14.79 31.84 -9.63
N LEU A 23 -15.60 31.40 -8.67
CA LEU A 23 -15.34 31.58 -7.25
C LEU A 23 -15.95 30.47 -6.40
N ILE A 24 -15.20 30.01 -5.41
CA ILE A 24 -15.73 29.21 -4.29
C ILE A 24 -16.04 30.17 -3.15
N VAL A 25 -17.30 30.20 -2.72
CA VAL A 25 -17.80 31.08 -1.66
C VAL A 25 -17.60 30.42 -0.29
N GLU A 26 -17.99 29.15 -0.17
CA GLU A 26 -17.88 28.38 1.07
C GLU A 26 -17.57 26.93 0.72
N ARG A 27 -16.75 26.26 1.54
CA ARG A 27 -16.44 24.83 1.38
C ARG A 27 -16.33 24.15 2.74
N SER A 28 -17.12 23.11 2.92
CA SER A 28 -16.97 22.10 3.98
C SER A 28 -16.55 20.79 3.31
N PRO A 29 -15.25 20.42 3.34
CA PRO A 29 -14.74 19.28 2.57
C PRO A 29 -15.54 17.98 2.81
N GLY A 30 -15.88 17.29 1.73
CA GLY A 30 -16.68 16.05 1.78
C GLY A 30 -18.14 16.20 2.20
N VAL A 31 -18.60 17.40 2.57
CA VAL A 31 -19.97 17.66 3.03
C VAL A 31 -20.72 18.56 2.05
N ARG A 32 -20.31 19.82 1.90
CA ARG A 32 -20.99 20.80 1.04
C ARG A 32 -20.04 21.85 0.46
N LEU A 33 -20.40 22.44 -0.67
CA LEU A 33 -19.67 23.53 -1.32
C LEU A 33 -20.65 24.50 -1.98
N ALA A 34 -20.37 25.79 -1.83
CA ALA A 34 -21.04 26.89 -2.52
C ALA A 34 -20.06 27.58 -3.47
N ALA A 35 -20.44 27.74 -4.73
CA ALA A 35 -19.64 28.33 -5.79
C ALA A 35 -20.46 29.31 -6.63
N VAL A 36 -19.78 30.09 -7.47
CA VAL A 36 -20.39 31.10 -8.33
C VAL A 36 -19.82 31.01 -9.75
N LYS A 37 -20.71 31.20 -10.72
CA LYS A 37 -20.41 31.52 -12.12
C LYS A 37 -21.10 32.82 -12.50
N ASN A 38 -20.34 33.84 -12.88
CA ASN A 38 -20.83 35.10 -13.40
C ASN A 38 -20.96 34.98 -14.92
N LEU A 39 -22.14 35.32 -15.45
CA LEU A 39 -22.44 35.11 -16.85
C LEU A 39 -22.33 36.42 -17.61
N THR A 40 -21.27 36.55 -18.39
CA THR A 40 -21.09 37.73 -19.25
C THR A 40 -21.66 37.48 -20.64
N VAL A 41 -22.19 38.51 -21.30
CA VAL A 41 -22.75 38.38 -22.66
C VAL A 41 -21.72 37.88 -23.70
N ASN A 42 -20.43 38.02 -23.39
CA ASN A 42 -19.34 37.62 -24.26
C ASN A 42 -19.03 36.12 -24.22
N GLU A 43 -19.68 35.35 -23.35
CA GLU A 43 -19.47 33.89 -23.32
C GLU A 43 -19.94 33.24 -24.63
N GLU A 44 -19.11 32.32 -25.15
CA GLU A 44 -19.25 31.75 -26.49
C GLU A 44 -20.63 31.12 -26.73
N PHE A 45 -21.18 30.46 -25.71
CA PHE A 45 -22.49 29.82 -25.82
C PHE A 45 -23.63 30.82 -25.99
N PHE A 46 -23.51 32.09 -25.59
CA PHE A 46 -24.55 33.09 -25.86
C PHE A 46 -24.55 33.60 -27.30
N GLN A 47 -23.44 33.46 -28.05
CA GLN A 47 -23.34 33.98 -29.42
C GLN A 47 -24.15 33.14 -30.44
N GLY A 48 -24.49 31.89 -30.09
CA GLY A 48 -25.24 30.98 -30.96
C GLY A 48 -26.46 30.31 -30.32
N HIS A 49 -26.62 30.36 -29.00
CA HIS A 49 -27.74 29.72 -28.32
C HIS A 49 -28.96 30.66 -28.26
N PHE A 50 -29.90 30.42 -29.18
CA PHE A 50 -31.13 31.20 -29.45
C PHE A 50 -30.88 32.64 -29.91
N PRO A 51 -30.73 32.86 -31.24
CA PRO A 51 -30.60 34.19 -31.81
C PRO A 51 -31.73 35.14 -31.35
N GLY A 52 -31.37 36.29 -30.77
CA GLY A 52 -32.30 37.29 -30.26
C GLY A 52 -32.83 37.04 -28.83
N ALA A 53 -32.55 35.88 -28.23
CA ALA A 53 -32.95 35.54 -26.86
C ALA A 53 -31.86 34.70 -26.16
N PRO A 54 -30.65 35.27 -25.94
CA PRO A 54 -29.52 34.52 -25.39
C PRO A 54 -29.84 33.98 -24.00
N LEU A 55 -29.62 32.68 -23.80
CA LEU A 55 -29.79 32.01 -22.51
C LEU A 55 -28.75 30.90 -22.32
N VAL A 56 -28.45 30.51 -21.08
CA VAL A 56 -27.48 29.45 -20.77
C VAL A 56 -28.08 28.08 -21.09
N PRO A 57 -27.44 27.23 -21.93
CA PRO A 57 -27.85 25.84 -22.09
C PRO A 57 -27.94 25.11 -20.75
N GLY A 58 -29.05 24.41 -20.50
CA GLY A 58 -29.26 23.69 -19.24
C GLY A 58 -28.13 22.70 -18.92
N VAL A 59 -27.54 22.07 -19.95
CA VAL A 59 -26.36 21.20 -19.81
C VAL A 59 -25.14 21.91 -19.24
N LEU A 60 -24.95 23.21 -19.52
CA LEU A 60 -23.83 24.00 -18.95
C LEU A 60 -24.10 24.39 -17.49
N ILE A 61 -25.37 24.55 -17.09
CA ILE A 61 -25.74 24.70 -15.69
C ILE A 61 -25.42 23.41 -14.92
N ILE A 62 -25.78 22.25 -15.48
CA ILE A 62 -25.43 20.94 -14.90
C ILE A 62 -23.92 20.75 -14.85
N GLU A 63 -23.19 21.07 -15.93
CA GLU A 63 -21.73 21.00 -15.96
C GLU A 63 -21.08 21.88 -14.89
N SER A 64 -21.59 23.10 -14.68
CA SER A 64 -21.13 23.99 -13.59
C SER A 64 -21.32 23.34 -12.21
N LEU A 65 -22.46 22.69 -11.98
CA LEU A 65 -22.73 21.93 -10.75
C LEU A 65 -21.82 20.70 -10.61
N VAL A 66 -21.50 20.01 -11.71
CA VAL A 66 -20.58 18.86 -11.74
C VAL A 66 -19.16 19.31 -11.39
N GLN A 67 -18.70 20.46 -11.89
CA GLN A 67 -17.41 21.02 -11.51
C GLN A 67 -17.39 21.38 -10.01
N ALA A 68 -18.46 21.95 -9.48
CA ALA A 68 -18.55 22.33 -8.06
C ALA A 68 -18.50 21.08 -7.17
N ALA A 69 -19.25 20.05 -7.55
CA ALA A 69 -19.24 18.75 -6.89
C ALA A 69 -17.88 18.04 -7.01
N SER A 70 -17.19 18.18 -8.14
CA SER A 70 -15.85 17.62 -8.33
C SER A 70 -14.84 18.26 -7.37
N VAL A 71 -14.88 19.58 -7.20
CA VAL A 71 -14.04 20.29 -6.22
C VAL A 71 -14.38 19.90 -4.77
N LEU A 72 -15.66 19.67 -4.48
CA LEU A 72 -16.10 19.16 -3.18
C LEU A 72 -15.50 17.77 -2.88
N LEU A 73 -15.47 16.88 -3.87
CA LEU A 73 -15.02 15.49 -3.72
C LEU A 73 -13.50 15.29 -3.79
N LEU A 74 -12.78 16.13 -4.54
CA LEU A 74 -11.33 16.04 -4.73
C LEU A 74 -10.55 16.67 -3.57
N ASP A 75 -10.85 16.28 -2.34
CA ASP A 75 -10.17 16.85 -1.17
C ASP A 75 -8.73 16.35 -1.01
N ALA A 76 -7.76 17.26 -0.94
CA ALA A 76 -6.33 16.94 -0.96
C ALA A 76 -5.86 16.17 0.28
N GLU A 77 -6.57 16.30 1.42
CA GLU A 77 -6.24 15.56 2.63
C GLU A 77 -6.66 14.08 2.56
N THR A 78 -7.66 13.76 1.74
CA THR A 78 -8.27 12.43 1.70
C THR A 78 -8.05 11.67 0.40
N GLU A 79 -7.82 12.39 -0.70
CA GLU A 79 -7.72 11.81 -2.04
C GLU A 79 -6.32 11.97 -2.62
N SER A 80 -5.89 10.95 -3.36
CA SER A 80 -4.65 11.02 -4.13
C SER A 80 -4.69 12.21 -5.11
N PRO A 81 -3.56 12.89 -5.35
CA PRO A 81 -3.39 13.84 -6.45
C PRO A 81 -3.77 13.24 -7.82
N ALA A 82 -3.64 11.93 -7.97
CA ALA A 82 -4.00 11.23 -9.20
C ALA A 82 -5.50 10.88 -9.30
N THR A 83 -6.30 11.09 -8.24
CA THR A 83 -7.76 10.89 -8.28
C THR A 83 -8.39 11.91 -9.24
N ARG A 84 -9.37 11.44 -10.02
CA ARG A 84 -10.23 12.22 -10.93
C ARG A 84 -11.69 11.94 -10.64
N VAL A 85 -12.57 12.91 -10.88
CA VAL A 85 -14.02 12.74 -10.77
C VAL A 85 -14.61 12.64 -12.17
N VAL A 86 -15.52 11.68 -12.37
CA VAL A 86 -16.25 11.49 -13.62
C VAL A 86 -17.75 11.49 -13.35
N LEU A 87 -18.51 12.17 -14.20
CA LEU A 87 -19.97 12.10 -14.20
C LEU A 87 -20.43 10.73 -14.71
N ARG A 88 -21.24 10.03 -13.92
CA ARG A 88 -21.80 8.72 -14.27
C ARG A 88 -23.30 8.79 -14.57
N GLY A 89 -24.00 9.77 -14.01
CA GLY A 89 -25.42 9.96 -14.25
C GLY A 89 -25.93 11.28 -13.69
N VAL A 90 -27.02 11.77 -14.26
CA VAL A 90 -27.76 12.94 -13.81
C VAL A 90 -29.20 12.50 -13.60
N ASN A 91 -29.67 12.55 -12.37
CA ASN A 91 -31.01 12.14 -11.99
C ASN A 91 -31.85 13.35 -11.62
N ASN A 92 -33.16 13.27 -11.86
CA ASN A 92 -34.14 14.26 -11.41
C ASN A 92 -33.80 15.72 -11.81
N ALA A 93 -33.13 15.93 -12.94
CA ALA A 93 -32.78 17.26 -13.42
C ALA A 93 -34.06 18.07 -13.74
N ARG A 94 -34.18 19.26 -13.15
CA ARG A 94 -35.28 20.19 -13.42
C ARG A 94 -34.72 21.58 -13.70
N PHE A 95 -35.22 22.22 -14.76
CA PHE A 95 -34.89 23.59 -15.14
C PHE A 95 -36.16 24.43 -15.00
N ARG A 96 -36.13 25.43 -14.11
CA ARG A 96 -37.32 26.16 -13.68
C ARG A 96 -37.46 27.52 -14.35
N ARG A 97 -36.34 28.15 -14.71
CA ARG A 97 -36.28 29.50 -15.28
C ARG A 97 -35.11 29.64 -16.26
N PRO A 98 -35.23 30.50 -17.29
CA PRO A 98 -34.09 30.84 -18.13
C PRO A 98 -33.04 31.58 -17.30
N VAL A 99 -31.78 31.34 -17.63
CA VAL A 99 -30.63 32.07 -17.10
C VAL A 99 -30.01 32.83 -18.27
N VAL A 100 -29.78 34.13 -18.12
CA VAL A 100 -29.47 35.05 -19.22
C VAL A 100 -28.17 35.81 -18.96
N PRO A 101 -27.61 36.52 -19.97
CA PRO A 101 -26.45 37.38 -19.74
C PRO A 101 -26.67 38.39 -18.62
N GLY A 102 -25.67 38.56 -17.75
CA GLY A 102 -25.71 39.44 -16.57
C GLY A 102 -26.09 38.71 -15.28
N ASP A 103 -26.67 37.51 -15.36
CA ASP A 103 -27.00 36.72 -14.18
C ASP A 103 -25.75 36.25 -13.42
N ARG A 104 -25.90 36.14 -12.10
CA ARG A 104 -24.95 35.44 -11.23
C ARG A 104 -25.54 34.10 -10.82
N LEU A 105 -24.95 33.03 -11.34
CA LEU A 105 -25.35 31.66 -11.02
C LEU A 105 -24.66 31.20 -9.74
N CYS A 106 -25.41 31.12 -8.65
CA CYS A 106 -24.97 30.53 -7.39
C CYS A 106 -25.18 29.02 -7.42
N LEU A 107 -24.15 28.25 -7.10
CA LEU A 107 -24.07 26.79 -7.23
C LEU A 107 -23.90 26.18 -5.83
N ASP A 108 -24.91 25.51 -5.32
CA ASP A 108 -24.87 24.81 -4.03
C ASP A 108 -24.84 23.30 -4.28
N VAL A 109 -23.84 22.61 -3.73
CA VAL A 109 -23.69 21.16 -3.83
C VAL A 109 -23.47 20.53 -2.46
N GLU A 110 -24.09 19.38 -2.22
CA GLU A 110 -24.02 18.67 -0.94
C GLU A 110 -23.95 17.15 -1.16
N VAL A 111 -23.01 16.48 -0.50
CA VAL A 111 -22.85 15.01 -0.57
C VAL A 111 -23.98 14.36 0.19
N SER A 112 -24.97 13.83 -0.53
CA SER A 112 -26.08 13.09 0.07
C SER A 112 -25.66 11.68 0.49
N ARG A 113 -24.81 11.03 -0.30
CA ARG A 113 -24.32 9.68 -0.02
C ARG A 113 -22.95 9.44 -0.63
N ARG A 114 -22.07 8.75 0.09
CA ARG A 114 -20.76 8.33 -0.43
C ARG A 114 -20.49 6.85 -0.12
N ARG A 115 -19.97 6.11 -1.10
CA ARG A 115 -19.50 4.72 -0.99
C ARG A 115 -18.18 4.55 -1.72
N ARG A 116 -17.06 4.50 -0.99
CA ARG A 116 -15.69 4.34 -1.50
C ARG A 116 -15.40 5.25 -2.72
N ARG A 117 -15.55 4.73 -3.94
CA ARG A 117 -15.27 5.40 -5.23
C ARG A 117 -16.52 5.96 -5.94
N VAL A 118 -17.66 6.06 -5.28
CA VAL A 118 -18.90 6.64 -5.85
C VAL A 118 -19.55 7.58 -4.84
N ALA A 119 -20.03 8.73 -5.33
CA ALA A 119 -20.77 9.71 -4.55
C ALA A 119 -22.06 10.11 -5.27
N ILE A 120 -23.10 10.36 -4.49
CA ILE A 120 -24.36 10.99 -4.91
C ILE A 120 -24.37 12.38 -4.29
N VAL A 121 -24.52 13.40 -5.12
CA VAL A 121 -24.45 14.80 -4.74
C VAL A 121 -25.75 15.50 -5.13
N SER A 122 -26.44 16.08 -4.15
CA SER A 122 -27.56 16.99 -4.39
C SER A 122 -26.99 18.32 -4.87
N ALA A 123 -27.52 18.84 -5.97
CA ALA A 123 -26.98 20.01 -6.65
C ALA A 123 -28.08 20.99 -7.04
N VAL A 124 -27.93 22.25 -6.65
CA VAL A 124 -28.93 23.31 -6.87
C VAL A 124 -28.24 24.56 -7.41
N ALA A 125 -28.79 25.14 -8.47
CA ALA A 125 -28.36 26.41 -9.03
C ALA A 125 -29.43 27.49 -8.81
N ARG A 126 -29.00 28.70 -8.43
CA ARG A 126 -29.87 29.84 -8.13
C ARG A 126 -29.41 31.13 -8.82
N VAL A 127 -30.38 31.99 -9.13
CA VAL A 127 -30.17 33.40 -9.51
C VAL A 127 -31.08 34.23 -8.60
N ASP A 128 -30.54 35.27 -7.97
CA ASP A 128 -31.24 36.13 -7.00
C ASP A 128 -32.02 35.35 -5.92
N GLY A 129 -31.41 34.28 -5.42
CA GLY A 129 -31.98 33.38 -4.40
C GLY A 129 -33.02 32.38 -4.91
N GLN A 130 -33.48 32.53 -6.15
CA GLN A 130 -34.50 31.68 -6.76
C GLN A 130 -33.86 30.48 -7.48
N VAL A 131 -34.43 29.28 -7.31
CA VAL A 131 -33.93 28.07 -7.99
C VAL A 131 -34.18 28.17 -9.50
N VAL A 132 -33.11 28.04 -10.27
CA VAL A 132 -33.15 28.00 -11.74
C VAL A 132 -32.91 26.59 -12.27
N ALA A 133 -32.10 25.78 -11.57
CA ALA A 133 -31.94 24.37 -11.86
C ALA A 133 -31.65 23.54 -10.59
N GLU A 134 -31.99 22.27 -10.62
CA GLU A 134 -31.65 21.29 -9.57
C GLU A 134 -31.46 19.91 -10.21
N ALA A 135 -30.57 19.10 -9.62
CA ALA A 135 -30.32 17.73 -10.04
C ALA A 135 -29.68 16.92 -8.91
N GLU A 136 -29.75 15.59 -9.03
CA GLU A 136 -28.92 14.67 -8.25
C GLU A 136 -27.82 14.10 -9.17
N LEU A 137 -26.56 14.33 -8.80
CA LEU A 137 -25.40 13.95 -9.59
C LEU A 137 -24.81 12.65 -9.06
N LEU A 138 -24.68 11.64 -9.93
CA LEU A 138 -23.94 10.41 -9.64
C LEU A 138 -22.51 10.57 -10.16
N LEU A 139 -21.55 10.61 -9.25
CA LEU A 139 -20.13 10.87 -9.53
C LEU A 139 -19.27 9.66 -9.15
N GLY A 140 -18.35 9.28 -10.03
CA GLY A 140 -17.35 8.25 -9.76
C GLY A 140 -15.97 8.85 -9.53
N LEU A 141 -15.22 8.33 -8.57
CA LEU A 141 -13.81 8.64 -8.35
C LEU A 141 -12.96 7.56 -9.01
N VAL A 142 -12.12 7.96 -9.96
CA VAL A 142 -11.25 7.06 -10.74
C VAL A 142 -9.80 7.51 -10.62
N MET A 143 -8.85 6.58 -10.82
CA MET A 143 -7.44 6.93 -10.91
C MET A 143 -7.13 7.42 -12.32
N GLY A 144 -6.57 8.63 -12.42
CA GLY A 144 -6.07 9.20 -13.68
C GLY A 144 -4.69 8.66 -14.06
N ALA A 145 -3.99 9.39 -14.92
CA ALA A 145 -2.59 9.11 -15.23
C ALA A 145 -1.69 9.23 -13.98
N ALA A 146 -0.45 8.77 -14.10
CA ALA A 146 0.56 8.98 -13.07
C ALA A 146 0.79 10.49 -12.83
N VAL A 147 1.07 10.86 -11.58
CA VAL A 147 1.44 12.23 -11.19
C VAL A 147 2.89 12.20 -10.76
N ILE A 148 3.73 12.92 -11.50
CA ILE A 148 5.18 12.95 -11.28
C ILE A 148 5.55 14.36 -10.86
N ASP A 149 6.16 14.49 -9.68
CA ASP A 149 6.68 15.77 -9.23
C ASP A 149 7.74 16.32 -10.22
N PRO A 150 7.73 17.62 -10.54
CA PRO A 150 8.69 18.20 -11.49
C PRO A 150 10.17 18.01 -11.12
N SER A 151 10.49 17.83 -9.84
CA SER A 151 11.85 17.58 -9.37
C SER A 151 12.25 16.10 -9.41
N ALA A 152 11.31 15.19 -9.66
CA ALA A 152 11.61 13.77 -9.80
C ALA A 152 12.33 13.49 -11.13
N HIS A 153 13.30 12.58 -11.09
CA HIS A 153 13.99 12.08 -12.28
C HIS A 153 13.43 10.70 -12.65
N VAL A 154 12.64 10.64 -13.73
CA VAL A 154 12.10 9.40 -14.27
C VAL A 154 12.74 9.14 -15.63
N ALA A 155 13.51 8.06 -15.74
CA ALA A 155 14.19 7.72 -16.99
C ALA A 155 13.18 7.34 -18.09
N PRO A 156 13.47 7.62 -19.39
CA PRO A 156 12.53 7.39 -20.48
C PRO A 156 12.04 5.93 -20.65
N GLY A 157 12.80 4.94 -20.18
CA GLY A 157 12.42 3.53 -20.24
C GLY A 157 11.54 3.05 -19.09
N ALA A 158 11.31 3.88 -18.06
CA ALA A 158 10.50 3.50 -16.92
C ALA A 158 9.01 3.41 -17.30
N GLU A 159 8.33 2.40 -16.76
CA GLU A 159 6.89 2.22 -16.96
C GLU A 159 6.16 2.52 -15.64
N ILE A 160 5.29 3.54 -15.64
CA ILE A 160 4.57 3.99 -14.43
C ILE A 160 3.06 3.82 -14.64
N GLY A 161 2.45 3.01 -13.78
CA GLY A 161 1.02 2.70 -13.84
C GLY A 161 0.11 3.89 -13.50
N ALA A 162 -1.12 3.82 -13.98
CA ALA A 162 -2.16 4.80 -13.71
C ALA A 162 -2.36 5.03 -12.21
N GLY A 163 -2.57 6.29 -11.82
CA GLY A 163 -2.81 6.64 -10.43
C GLY A 163 -1.58 6.70 -9.52
N THR A 164 -0.41 6.29 -10.02
CA THR A 164 0.83 6.30 -9.24
C THR A 164 1.35 7.71 -9.07
N VAL A 165 1.79 8.03 -7.86
CA VAL A 165 2.36 9.34 -7.50
C VAL A 165 3.85 9.18 -7.22
N ILE A 166 4.68 9.93 -7.94
CA ILE A 166 6.13 10.00 -7.75
C ILE A 166 6.45 11.32 -7.08
N GLY A 167 6.98 11.26 -5.85
CA GLY A 167 7.26 12.42 -5.02
C GLY A 167 8.54 13.17 -5.38
N PRO A 168 8.79 14.32 -4.72
CA PRO A 168 9.90 15.22 -5.04
C PRO A 168 11.27 14.55 -4.97
N ASN A 169 12.15 14.87 -5.92
CA ASN A 169 13.53 14.36 -6.01
C ASN A 169 13.66 12.82 -6.03
N ALA A 170 12.58 12.07 -6.25
CA ALA A 170 12.65 10.63 -6.43
C ALA A 170 13.38 10.30 -7.75
N VAL A 171 14.08 9.17 -7.78
CA VAL A 171 14.83 8.71 -8.96
C VAL A 171 14.30 7.35 -9.39
N ILE A 172 13.84 7.25 -10.63
CA ILE A 172 13.30 6.03 -11.23
C ILE A 172 14.14 5.64 -12.45
N GLY A 173 14.78 4.46 -12.38
CA GLY A 173 15.67 3.93 -13.41
C GLY A 173 14.97 3.44 -14.69
N PRO A 174 15.72 3.24 -15.80
CA PRO A 174 15.17 2.96 -17.12
C PRO A 174 14.58 1.55 -17.29
N HIS A 175 14.78 0.65 -16.33
CA HIS A 175 14.27 -0.73 -16.37
C HIS A 175 13.24 -1.01 -15.27
N VAL A 176 12.73 0.06 -14.66
CA VAL A 176 11.76 -0.02 -13.58
C VAL A 176 10.35 -0.05 -14.12
N ARG A 177 9.54 -0.96 -13.58
CA ARG A 177 8.09 -1.03 -13.80
C ARG A 177 7.38 -0.85 -12.48
N ILE A 178 6.50 0.14 -12.38
CA ILE A 178 5.68 0.40 -11.20
C ILE A 178 4.22 0.26 -11.58
N GLY A 179 3.48 -0.55 -10.81
CA GLY A 179 2.05 -0.76 -10.98
C GLY A 179 1.22 0.49 -10.73
N THR A 180 -0.09 0.29 -10.66
CA THR A 180 -1.11 1.33 -10.49
C THR A 180 -1.26 1.76 -9.04
N GLY A 181 -1.62 3.03 -8.82
CA GLY A 181 -1.98 3.55 -7.50
C GLY A 181 -0.87 3.52 -6.46
N CYS A 182 0.40 3.39 -6.87
CA CYS A 182 1.53 3.40 -5.96
C CYS A 182 1.85 4.82 -5.46
N GLN A 183 2.54 4.91 -4.32
CA GLN A 183 3.05 6.16 -3.78
C GLN A 183 4.54 6.01 -3.55
N VAL A 184 5.35 6.77 -4.29
CA VAL A 184 6.81 6.83 -4.14
C VAL A 184 7.17 8.14 -3.43
N GLY A 185 7.78 8.02 -2.26
CA GLY A 185 8.12 9.13 -1.39
C GLY A 185 9.30 9.95 -1.90
N ALA A 186 9.48 11.12 -1.29
CA ALA A 186 10.53 12.04 -1.68
C ALA A 186 11.93 11.40 -1.57
N SER A 187 12.78 11.65 -2.56
CA SER A 187 14.16 11.13 -2.59
C SER A 187 14.29 9.61 -2.46
N ALA A 188 13.21 8.85 -2.72
CA ALA A 188 13.31 7.42 -2.89
C ALA A 188 13.99 7.11 -4.24
N VAL A 189 14.85 6.08 -4.25
CA VAL A 189 15.54 5.62 -5.45
C VAL A 189 15.02 4.23 -5.77
N ILE A 190 14.47 4.07 -6.97
CA ILE A 190 14.05 2.78 -7.52
C ILE A 190 14.81 2.60 -8.83
N ASP A 191 15.67 1.60 -8.92
CA ASP A 191 16.54 1.38 -10.09
C ASP A 191 16.74 -0.11 -10.37
N GLY A 192 17.55 -0.43 -11.37
CA GLY A 192 17.80 -1.78 -11.84
C GLY A 192 16.59 -2.41 -12.53
N TRP A 193 16.69 -3.71 -12.79
CA TRP A 193 15.57 -4.49 -13.34
C TRP A 193 14.59 -4.81 -12.22
N THR A 194 13.67 -3.87 -11.98
CA THR A 194 12.80 -3.89 -10.82
C THR A 194 11.35 -3.79 -11.25
N THR A 195 10.53 -4.74 -10.80
CA THR A 195 9.08 -4.71 -10.97
C THR A 195 8.42 -4.53 -9.61
N VAL A 196 7.56 -3.53 -9.50
CA VAL A 196 6.75 -3.22 -8.33
C VAL A 196 5.27 -3.33 -8.72
N GLY A 197 4.50 -4.15 -8.01
CA GLY A 197 3.06 -4.31 -8.24
C GLY A 197 2.26 -3.06 -7.86
N ASP A 198 0.95 -3.23 -7.79
CA ASP A 198 -0.02 -2.16 -7.50
C ASP A 198 -0.09 -1.76 -6.02
N GLU A 199 -0.53 -0.52 -5.78
CA GLU A 199 -0.92 0.01 -4.47
C GLU A 199 0.18 -0.06 -3.40
N ASN A 200 1.45 -0.12 -3.82
CA ASN A 200 2.58 -0.08 -2.90
C ASN A 200 2.84 1.34 -2.40
N ARG A 201 3.28 1.46 -1.13
CA ARG A 201 3.70 2.72 -0.53
C ARG A 201 5.17 2.64 -0.15
N ILE A 202 5.99 3.39 -0.88
CA ILE A 202 7.45 3.46 -0.73
C ILE A 202 7.76 4.82 -0.10
N PHE A 203 8.31 4.82 1.11
CA PHE A 203 8.55 6.04 1.88
C PHE A 203 9.87 6.72 1.47
N PRO A 204 10.11 7.97 1.94
CA PRO A 204 11.30 8.72 1.61
C PRO A 204 12.61 7.97 1.90
N PHE A 205 13.60 8.22 1.04
CA PHE A 205 14.96 7.68 1.15
C PHE A 205 15.08 6.14 1.09
N ALA A 206 14.02 5.42 0.71
CA ALA A 206 14.12 4.01 0.38
C ALA A 206 15.00 3.80 -0.86
N SER A 207 15.77 2.71 -0.87
CA SER A 207 16.68 2.32 -1.95
C SER A 207 16.28 0.94 -2.46
N VAL A 208 15.61 0.89 -3.60
CA VAL A 208 14.89 -0.28 -4.08
C VAL A 208 15.45 -0.73 -5.43
N GLY A 209 15.85 -1.99 -5.54
CA GLY A 209 16.39 -2.54 -6.78
C GLY A 209 17.87 -2.28 -7.02
N MET A 210 18.59 -1.85 -5.98
CA MET A 210 20.03 -1.62 -6.08
C MET A 210 20.80 -2.90 -6.34
N VAL A 211 22.03 -2.75 -6.84
CA VAL A 211 22.98 -3.86 -6.99
C VAL A 211 23.21 -4.57 -5.66
N PRO A 212 23.34 -5.91 -5.65
CA PRO A 212 23.59 -6.66 -4.43
C PRO A 212 24.95 -6.32 -3.83
N GLN A 213 25.09 -6.53 -2.52
CA GLN A 213 26.36 -6.35 -1.79
C GLN A 213 27.25 -7.61 -1.83
N ASP A 214 26.87 -8.64 -2.59
CA ASP A 214 27.69 -9.82 -2.80
C ASP A 214 28.96 -9.43 -3.57
N THR A 215 30.13 -9.75 -3.00
CA THR A 215 31.44 -9.44 -3.59
C THR A 215 31.72 -10.20 -4.89
N LYS A 216 30.91 -11.21 -5.21
CA LYS A 216 30.95 -11.98 -6.46
C LYS A 216 30.15 -11.35 -7.58
N PHE A 217 29.26 -10.40 -7.30
CA PHE A 217 28.49 -9.72 -8.34
C PHE A 217 29.44 -8.98 -9.29
N ARG A 218 29.18 -9.08 -10.59
CA ARG A 218 30.01 -8.51 -11.67
C ARG A 218 29.23 -7.60 -12.61
N GLY A 219 28.00 -7.24 -12.26
CA GLY A 219 27.14 -6.41 -13.10
C GLY A 219 26.22 -7.22 -14.02
N GLU A 220 26.07 -8.51 -13.75
CA GLU A 220 25.09 -9.34 -14.44
C GLU A 220 23.67 -8.77 -14.32
N ARG A 221 22.82 -9.14 -15.28
CA ARG A 221 21.40 -8.77 -15.24
C ARG A 221 20.65 -9.66 -14.25
N THR A 222 20.35 -9.11 -13.09
CA THR A 222 19.47 -9.71 -12.07
C THR A 222 18.29 -8.81 -11.75
N GLU A 223 17.27 -9.36 -11.09
CA GLU A 223 15.96 -8.74 -10.91
C GLU A 223 15.56 -8.58 -9.44
N LEU A 224 14.64 -7.64 -9.20
CA LEU A 224 13.85 -7.52 -7.99
C LEU A 224 12.36 -7.51 -8.39
N VAL A 225 11.56 -8.35 -7.75
CA VAL A 225 10.11 -8.41 -7.97
C VAL A 225 9.40 -8.21 -6.63
N ILE A 226 8.57 -7.17 -6.57
CA ILE A 226 7.74 -6.81 -5.42
C ILE A 226 6.28 -6.92 -5.84
N GLY A 227 5.48 -7.61 -5.02
CA GLY A 227 4.05 -7.76 -5.21
C GLY A 227 3.28 -6.47 -4.93
N HIS A 228 2.08 -6.61 -4.35
CA HIS A 228 1.09 -5.55 -4.21
C HIS A 228 0.92 -5.10 -2.77
N ARG A 229 0.49 -3.85 -2.56
CA ARG A 229 0.03 -3.32 -1.25
C ARG A 229 1.07 -3.41 -0.13
N ASN A 230 2.36 -3.43 -0.47
CA ASN A 230 3.42 -3.39 0.53
C ASN A 230 3.64 -1.96 1.04
N THR A 231 4.01 -1.84 2.31
CA THR A 231 4.47 -0.60 2.93
C THR A 231 5.97 -0.71 3.21
N LEU A 232 6.77 -0.03 2.40
CA LEU A 232 8.22 0.07 2.55
C LEU A 232 8.53 1.40 3.21
N ARG A 233 8.91 1.37 4.49
CA ARG A 233 9.18 2.57 5.30
C ARG A 233 10.53 3.20 4.95
N GLU A 234 10.84 4.28 5.65
CA GLU A 234 11.99 5.13 5.43
C GLU A 234 13.30 4.32 5.48
N PHE A 235 14.23 4.61 4.56
CA PHE A 235 15.54 3.95 4.50
C PHE A 235 15.52 2.42 4.35
N VAL A 236 14.40 1.83 3.90
CA VAL A 236 14.39 0.42 3.49
C VAL A 236 15.34 0.21 2.32
N THR A 237 16.10 -0.87 2.34
CA THR A 237 17.06 -1.24 1.28
C THR A 237 16.73 -2.62 0.73
N LEU A 238 16.39 -2.69 -0.56
CA LEU A 238 16.02 -3.94 -1.24
C LEU A 238 16.95 -4.14 -2.44
N HIS A 239 17.67 -5.25 -2.45
CA HIS A 239 18.70 -5.52 -3.46
C HIS A 239 18.24 -6.61 -4.44
N ARG A 240 18.65 -6.48 -5.70
CA ARG A 240 18.40 -7.50 -6.74
C ARG A 240 19.16 -8.79 -6.44
N GLY A 241 18.79 -9.87 -7.13
CA GLY A 241 19.47 -11.15 -6.98
C GLY A 241 20.90 -11.18 -7.53
N THR A 242 21.49 -12.37 -7.52
CA THR A 242 22.80 -12.69 -8.14
C THR A 242 22.65 -13.86 -9.11
N GLU A 243 23.49 -13.95 -10.14
CA GLU A 243 23.40 -15.08 -11.11
C GLU A 243 23.48 -16.45 -10.41
N GLY A 244 24.37 -16.58 -9.42
CA GLY A 244 24.53 -17.80 -8.64
C GLY A 244 23.37 -18.11 -7.68
N GLY A 245 22.53 -17.13 -7.37
CA GLY A 245 21.40 -17.25 -6.45
C GLY A 245 20.04 -17.45 -7.08
N GLY A 246 19.98 -17.58 -8.41
CA GLY A 246 18.74 -17.65 -9.19
C GLY A 246 18.34 -16.34 -9.85
N GLY A 247 19.13 -15.28 -9.68
CA GLY A 247 19.03 -14.04 -10.45
C GLY A 247 17.93 -13.09 -9.97
N VAL A 248 17.27 -13.37 -8.85
CA VAL A 248 16.05 -12.64 -8.47
C VAL A 248 15.80 -12.64 -6.97
N THR A 249 15.54 -11.45 -6.43
CA THR A 249 14.93 -11.26 -5.11
C THR A 249 13.42 -11.09 -5.26
N ARG A 250 12.62 -11.78 -4.46
CA ARG A 250 11.15 -11.73 -4.51
C ARG A 250 10.53 -11.32 -3.18
N ILE A 251 9.56 -10.41 -3.23
CA ILE A 251 8.75 -9.98 -2.10
C ILE A 251 7.28 -10.06 -2.52
N GLY A 252 6.45 -10.74 -1.73
CA GLY A 252 5.03 -10.90 -2.00
C GLY A 252 4.19 -9.66 -1.69
N ASP A 253 2.99 -9.89 -1.17
CA ASP A 253 1.94 -8.90 -0.99
C ASP A 253 1.72 -8.51 0.47
N ASP A 254 1.15 -7.32 0.67
CA ASP A 254 0.60 -6.87 1.96
C ASP A 254 1.64 -6.87 3.11
N ASN A 255 2.92 -6.71 2.80
CA ASN A 255 4.00 -6.71 3.79
C ASN A 255 4.23 -5.32 4.39
N LEU A 256 4.64 -5.28 5.66
CA LEU A 256 5.14 -4.07 6.32
C LEU A 256 6.64 -4.21 6.58
N LEU A 257 7.45 -3.45 5.87
CA LEU A 257 8.89 -3.31 6.11
C LEU A 257 9.13 -1.98 6.79
N MET A 258 9.39 -2.00 8.11
CA MET A 258 9.63 -0.79 8.89
C MET A 258 10.99 -0.14 8.58
N ALA A 259 11.28 0.99 9.22
CA ALA A 259 12.43 1.82 8.85
C ALA A 259 13.75 1.03 8.95
N TYR A 260 14.66 1.26 8.00
CA TYR A 260 15.98 0.60 7.92
C TYR A 260 15.95 -0.92 7.70
N VAL A 261 14.81 -1.52 7.33
CA VAL A 261 14.80 -2.95 6.97
C VAL A 261 15.68 -3.19 5.74
N HIS A 262 16.48 -4.24 5.80
CA HIS A 262 17.34 -4.67 4.71
C HIS A 262 16.91 -6.03 4.18
N VAL A 263 16.71 -6.13 2.87
CA VAL A 263 16.52 -7.39 2.14
C VAL A 263 17.67 -7.54 1.15
N ALA A 264 18.59 -8.45 1.46
CA ALA A 264 19.71 -8.77 0.60
C ALA A 264 19.26 -9.52 -0.66
N HIS A 265 20.26 -9.87 -1.47
CA HIS A 265 20.09 -10.59 -2.72
C HIS A 265 19.46 -11.97 -2.55
N ASP A 266 18.67 -12.38 -3.55
CA ASP A 266 18.11 -13.72 -3.70
C ASP A 266 17.19 -14.14 -2.54
N CYS A 267 16.71 -13.18 -1.76
CA CYS A 267 15.72 -13.45 -0.73
C CYS A 267 14.35 -13.74 -1.35
N VAL A 268 13.56 -14.55 -0.66
CA VAL A 268 12.15 -14.82 -0.99
C VAL A 268 11.29 -14.50 0.22
N VAL A 269 10.55 -13.41 0.17
CA VAL A 269 9.62 -12.98 1.22
C VAL A 269 8.20 -13.22 0.73
N GLY A 270 7.39 -13.90 1.55
CA GLY A 270 6.00 -14.19 1.29
C GLY A 270 5.08 -12.98 1.48
N ASN A 271 3.88 -13.24 1.98
CA ASN A 271 2.80 -12.28 2.12
C ASN A 271 2.49 -11.95 3.57
N LYS A 272 1.99 -10.74 3.83
CA LYS A 272 1.53 -10.28 5.17
C LYS A 272 2.60 -10.41 6.25
N THR A 273 3.87 -10.36 5.86
CA THR A 273 5.00 -10.38 6.79
C THR A 273 5.21 -9.00 7.41
N ILE A 274 5.80 -8.98 8.61
CA ILE A 274 6.11 -7.74 9.32
C ILE A 274 7.59 -7.77 9.72
N PHE A 275 8.32 -6.76 9.31
CA PHE A 275 9.71 -6.53 9.70
C PHE A 275 9.78 -5.28 10.56
N GLY A 276 10.18 -5.44 11.82
CA GLY A 276 10.48 -4.33 12.72
C GLY A 276 11.68 -3.53 12.26
N ASN A 277 11.86 -2.35 12.85
CA ASN A 277 12.94 -1.42 12.46
C ASN A 277 14.31 -2.13 12.43
N ALA A 278 15.08 -1.90 11.37
CA ALA A 278 16.41 -2.48 11.17
C ALA A 278 16.46 -4.03 11.18
N ALA A 279 15.33 -4.71 10.98
CA ALA A 279 15.38 -6.15 10.70
C ALA A 279 16.12 -6.41 9.39
N THR A 280 17.07 -7.34 9.41
CA THR A 280 18.08 -7.52 8.36
C THR A 280 18.07 -8.95 7.85
N LEU A 281 17.79 -9.14 6.56
CA LEU A 281 17.95 -10.43 5.87
C LEU A 281 19.28 -10.45 5.12
N SER A 282 20.10 -11.47 5.37
CA SER A 282 21.28 -11.79 4.56
C SER A 282 20.88 -12.50 3.25
N GLY A 283 21.85 -12.74 2.36
CA GLY A 283 21.59 -13.37 1.06
C GLY A 283 20.87 -14.72 1.15
N HIS A 284 19.99 -15.00 0.18
CA HIS A 284 19.27 -16.27 0.03
C HIS A 284 18.34 -16.65 1.19
N VAL A 285 17.89 -15.69 2.01
CA VAL A 285 16.94 -15.99 3.09
C VAL A 285 15.53 -16.15 2.52
N SER A 286 14.79 -17.14 3.04
CA SER A 286 13.35 -17.26 2.79
C SER A 286 12.55 -16.91 4.05
N VAL A 287 11.49 -16.12 3.87
CA VAL A 287 10.55 -15.74 4.92
C VAL A 287 9.15 -16.05 4.41
N GLU A 288 8.47 -16.97 5.07
CA GLU A 288 7.14 -17.41 4.66
C GLU A 288 6.03 -16.50 5.20
N ASP A 289 4.81 -16.76 4.71
CA ASP A 289 3.64 -15.93 4.96
C ASP A 289 3.40 -15.65 6.45
N GLN A 290 2.98 -14.42 6.74
CA GLN A 290 2.56 -13.97 8.06
C GLN A 290 3.62 -14.07 9.17
N ALA A 291 4.88 -14.30 8.81
CA ALA A 291 6.00 -14.26 9.75
C ALA A 291 6.28 -12.84 10.24
N ASN A 292 6.76 -12.72 11.47
CA ASN A 292 7.20 -11.48 12.08
C ASN A 292 8.70 -11.54 12.40
N ILE A 293 9.44 -10.52 11.98
CA ILE A 293 10.85 -10.33 12.34
C ILE A 293 10.98 -9.08 13.18
N GLY A 294 11.22 -9.26 14.48
CA GLY A 294 11.32 -8.16 15.44
C GLY A 294 12.46 -7.20 15.12
N ALA A 295 12.33 -5.96 15.59
CA ALA A 295 13.29 -4.89 15.36
C ALA A 295 14.73 -5.29 15.76
N PHE A 296 15.71 -4.80 15.01
CA PHE A 296 17.15 -5.05 15.20
C PHE A 296 17.54 -6.53 15.18
N SER A 297 16.73 -7.39 14.54
CA SER A 297 17.05 -8.80 14.36
C SER A 297 17.73 -9.05 13.03
N ALA A 298 18.56 -10.09 12.97
CA ALA A 298 19.24 -10.50 11.75
C ALA A 298 18.97 -11.97 11.43
N VAL A 299 18.75 -12.26 10.15
CA VAL A 299 18.64 -13.63 9.63
C VAL A 299 19.84 -13.91 8.73
N HIS A 300 20.63 -14.89 9.14
CA HIS A 300 21.85 -15.29 8.46
C HIS A 300 21.56 -15.94 7.10
N GLN A 301 22.49 -15.83 6.17
CA GLN A 301 22.34 -16.33 4.80
C GLN A 301 21.87 -17.80 4.75
N PHE A 302 21.01 -18.09 3.78
CA PHE A 302 20.37 -19.40 3.55
C PHE A 302 19.43 -19.90 4.66
N CYS A 303 19.15 -19.13 5.71
CA CYS A 303 18.15 -19.53 6.71
C CYS A 303 16.74 -19.37 6.15
N ARG A 304 15.82 -20.14 6.72
CA ARG A 304 14.38 -20.04 6.48
C ARG A 304 13.66 -19.58 7.74
N VAL A 305 12.65 -18.72 7.57
CA VAL A 305 11.72 -18.30 8.61
C VAL A 305 10.35 -18.83 8.23
N GLY A 306 9.87 -19.83 8.98
CA GLY A 306 8.63 -20.54 8.67
C GLY A 306 7.37 -19.69 8.81
N ARG A 307 6.27 -20.19 8.25
CA ARG A 307 4.96 -19.53 8.26
C ARG A 307 4.52 -19.17 9.67
N GLN A 308 4.03 -17.94 9.85
CA GLN A 308 3.56 -17.41 11.15
C GLN A 308 4.61 -17.50 12.29
N ALA A 309 5.89 -17.67 11.97
CA ALA A 309 6.96 -17.59 12.95
C ALA A 309 7.04 -16.18 13.55
N PHE A 310 7.52 -16.09 14.78
CA PHE A 310 7.74 -14.82 15.46
C PHE A 310 9.18 -14.73 15.95
N ILE A 311 9.98 -13.86 15.36
CA ILE A 311 11.33 -13.57 15.84
C ILE A 311 11.27 -12.38 16.78
N GLY A 312 11.69 -12.56 18.03
CA GLY A 312 11.73 -11.45 19.00
C GLY A 312 12.77 -10.41 18.60
N GLY A 313 12.60 -9.16 19.03
CA GLY A 313 13.59 -8.10 18.76
C GLY A 313 15.00 -8.44 19.26
N PHE A 314 16.02 -7.85 18.63
CA PHE A 314 17.44 -8.07 18.93
C PHE A 314 17.88 -9.54 18.81
N SER A 315 17.24 -10.32 17.95
CA SER A 315 17.58 -11.74 17.77
C SER A 315 18.50 -11.98 16.57
N VAL A 316 19.34 -13.02 16.66
CA VAL A 316 20.21 -13.45 15.55
C VAL A 316 19.89 -14.90 15.19
N ILE A 317 19.31 -15.07 14.01
CA ILE A 317 18.88 -16.37 13.46
C ILE A 317 20.01 -16.95 12.62
N THR A 318 20.67 -18.00 13.13
CA THR A 318 21.79 -18.70 12.46
C THR A 318 21.41 -20.06 11.88
N LEU A 319 20.23 -20.56 12.26
CA LEU A 319 19.58 -21.82 11.88
C LEU A 319 18.12 -21.50 11.52
N ASP A 320 17.41 -22.41 10.86
CA ASP A 320 16.03 -22.13 10.44
C ASP A 320 15.11 -21.85 11.65
N ALA A 321 14.35 -20.76 11.56
CA ALA A 321 13.35 -20.38 12.55
C ALA A 321 12.04 -21.12 12.25
N LEU A 322 11.58 -21.91 13.21
CA LEU A 322 10.40 -22.77 13.04
C LEU A 322 9.12 -21.97 12.86
N PRO A 323 8.15 -22.51 12.09
CA PRO A 323 6.83 -21.91 11.97
C PRO A 323 6.06 -21.94 13.29
N PHE A 324 5.08 -21.04 13.41
CA PHE A 324 4.12 -20.95 14.53
C PHE A 324 4.70 -20.63 15.92
N VAL A 325 6.02 -20.56 16.09
CA VAL A 325 6.68 -20.34 17.39
C VAL A 325 7.44 -19.04 17.48
N ARG A 326 7.69 -18.65 18.73
CA ARG A 326 8.58 -17.55 19.10
C ARG A 326 10.03 -18.03 19.13
N THR A 327 10.91 -17.36 18.41
CA THR A 327 12.35 -17.60 18.38
C THR A 327 13.08 -16.32 18.82
N VAL A 328 13.86 -16.38 19.90
CA VAL A 328 14.43 -15.17 20.54
C VAL A 328 15.89 -15.36 20.95
N GLY A 329 16.69 -14.30 20.83
CA GLY A 329 18.05 -14.19 21.39
C GLY A 329 19.18 -14.15 20.36
N ASN A 330 20.42 -13.96 20.82
CA ASN A 330 21.64 -13.97 19.99
C ASN A 330 22.33 -15.35 20.12
N ARG A 331 22.35 -16.11 19.01
CA ARG A 331 22.11 -17.58 18.96
C ARG A 331 20.67 -17.92 19.38
N ALA A 332 19.73 -17.46 18.57
CA ALA A 332 18.30 -17.55 18.88
C ALA A 332 17.83 -19.00 19.10
N ARG A 333 16.90 -19.16 20.03
CA ARG A 333 16.31 -20.45 20.39
C ARG A 333 14.79 -20.38 20.31
N VAL A 334 14.18 -21.51 20.02
CA VAL A 334 12.73 -21.69 20.10
C VAL A 334 12.31 -21.61 21.57
N TYR A 335 11.27 -20.81 21.84
CA TYR A 335 10.70 -20.60 23.17
C TYR A 335 9.40 -21.38 23.33
N ASP A 336 8.29 -20.80 22.90
CA ASP A 336 6.96 -21.42 22.90
C ASP A 336 6.18 -20.97 21.66
N LEU A 337 4.99 -21.53 21.47
CA LEU A 337 4.05 -21.09 20.45
C LEU A 337 3.77 -19.58 20.50
N ASN A 338 3.55 -19.01 19.32
CA ASN A 338 3.09 -17.64 19.13
C ASN A 338 1.55 -17.57 19.30
N ILE A 339 1.01 -18.07 20.42
CA ILE A 339 -0.44 -18.26 20.61
C ILE A 339 -1.22 -16.99 20.26
N ILE A 340 -0.82 -15.84 20.80
CA ILE A 340 -1.48 -14.54 20.54
C ILE A 340 -1.46 -14.20 19.04
N GLY A 341 -0.34 -14.44 18.36
CA GLY A 341 -0.23 -14.17 16.92
C GLY A 341 -1.11 -15.12 16.10
N LEU A 342 -1.09 -16.41 16.43
CA LEU A 342 -1.89 -17.44 15.76
C LEU A 342 -3.39 -17.17 15.90
N GLU A 343 -3.86 -16.82 17.10
CA GLU A 343 -5.26 -16.45 17.36
C GLU A 343 -5.69 -15.20 16.57
N ARG A 344 -4.86 -14.14 16.57
CA ARG A 344 -5.12 -12.92 15.79
C ARG A 344 -5.16 -13.16 14.28
N GLN A 345 -4.41 -14.17 13.82
CA GLN A 345 -4.38 -14.60 12.43
C GLN A 345 -5.49 -15.61 12.10
N GLY A 346 -6.40 -15.89 13.04
CA GLY A 346 -7.57 -16.72 12.83
C GLY A 346 -7.30 -18.23 12.84
N MET A 347 -6.17 -18.67 13.42
CA MET A 347 -5.90 -20.10 13.57
C MET A 347 -6.93 -20.75 14.51
N PRO A 348 -7.54 -21.89 14.13
CA PRO A 348 -8.50 -22.58 15.00
C PRO A 348 -7.87 -23.01 16.33
N ALA A 349 -8.65 -22.90 17.41
CA ALA A 349 -8.19 -23.28 18.76
C ALA A 349 -7.74 -24.76 18.84
N ASP A 350 -8.41 -25.66 18.13
CA ASP A 350 -8.02 -27.07 18.05
C ASP A 350 -6.65 -27.27 17.38
N THR A 351 -6.39 -26.56 16.27
CA THR A 351 -5.08 -26.54 15.61
C THR A 351 -3.98 -26.03 16.54
N ILE A 352 -4.25 -24.97 17.31
CA ILE A 352 -3.30 -24.44 18.30
C ILE A 352 -3.02 -25.50 19.38
N ALA A 353 -4.04 -26.20 19.87
CA ALA A 353 -3.88 -27.25 20.87
C ALA A 353 -3.05 -28.44 20.35
N GLN A 354 -3.27 -28.85 19.09
CA GLN A 354 -2.45 -29.88 18.44
C GLN A 354 -0.99 -29.42 18.28
N LEU A 355 -0.76 -28.20 17.79
CA LEU A 355 0.58 -27.63 17.71
C LEU A 355 1.27 -27.57 19.07
N ASP A 356 0.54 -27.19 20.14
CA ASP A 356 1.10 -27.09 21.48
C ASP A 356 1.62 -28.45 21.94
N ARG A 357 0.83 -29.51 21.75
CA ARG A 357 1.24 -30.88 22.08
C ARG A 357 2.43 -31.33 21.23
N ALA A 358 2.47 -31.00 19.94
CA ALA A 358 3.62 -31.29 19.08
C ALA A 358 4.91 -30.61 19.57
N PHE A 359 4.84 -29.33 19.97
CA PHE A 359 6.00 -28.62 20.50
C PHE A 359 6.45 -29.14 21.88
N ARG A 360 5.56 -29.75 22.68
CA ARG A 360 6.00 -30.48 23.89
C ARG A 360 6.88 -31.67 23.54
N TYR A 361 6.55 -32.45 22.50
CA TYR A 361 7.45 -33.50 22.01
C TYR A 361 8.79 -32.93 21.53
N LEU A 362 8.79 -31.80 20.82
CA LEU A 362 10.01 -31.20 20.27
C LEU A 362 10.93 -30.54 21.32
N LEU A 363 10.37 -29.90 22.36
CA LEU A 363 11.13 -29.01 23.25
C LEU A 363 11.21 -29.49 24.71
N GLN A 364 10.25 -30.31 25.15
CA GLN A 364 10.10 -30.69 26.56
C GLN A 364 10.38 -32.18 26.80
N SER A 365 10.32 -33.01 25.77
CA SER A 365 10.68 -34.41 25.87
C SER A 365 12.20 -34.60 25.95
N LYS A 366 12.64 -35.75 26.48
CA LYS A 366 14.06 -36.15 26.46
C LYS A 366 14.46 -36.80 25.12
N LEU A 367 13.65 -36.63 24.08
CA LEU A 367 13.87 -37.22 22.76
C LEU A 367 14.84 -36.36 21.95
N ASN A 368 15.60 -37.00 21.08
CA ASN A 368 16.29 -36.27 20.01
C ASN A 368 15.29 -35.90 18.88
N THR A 369 15.71 -35.04 17.95
CA THR A 369 14.84 -34.57 16.85
C THR A 369 14.18 -35.72 16.08
N THR A 370 14.94 -36.74 15.67
CA THR A 370 14.41 -37.88 14.91
C THR A 370 13.35 -38.67 15.69
N GLN A 371 13.58 -38.87 16.99
CA GLN A 371 12.64 -39.54 17.88
C GLN A 371 11.38 -38.69 18.11
N ALA A 372 11.53 -37.38 18.31
CA ALA A 372 10.40 -36.46 18.50
C ALA A 372 9.51 -36.40 17.25
N LEU A 373 10.11 -36.32 16.05
CA LEU A 373 9.34 -36.36 14.79
C LEU A 373 8.55 -37.67 14.65
N ARG A 374 9.18 -38.82 14.94
CA ARG A 374 8.49 -40.13 14.89
C ARG A 374 7.34 -40.19 15.88
N GLN A 375 7.53 -39.65 17.09
CA GLN A 375 6.48 -39.65 18.12
C GLN A 375 5.29 -38.78 17.70
N ILE A 376 5.53 -37.65 17.04
CA ILE A 376 4.47 -36.78 16.50
C ILE A 376 3.68 -37.51 15.41
N GLU A 377 4.35 -38.26 14.53
CA GLU A 377 3.67 -39.03 13.46
C GLU A 377 2.85 -40.22 13.97
N GLN A 378 3.22 -40.78 15.12
CA GLN A 378 2.52 -41.90 15.75
C GLN A 378 1.36 -41.44 16.65
N ASP A 379 1.24 -40.13 16.88
CA ASP A 379 0.17 -39.57 17.70
C ASP A 379 -1.05 -39.28 16.80
N ASP A 380 -2.01 -40.22 16.77
CA ASP A 380 -3.23 -40.16 15.96
C ASP A 380 -4.12 -38.93 16.26
N THR A 381 -3.79 -38.16 17.30
CA THR A 381 -4.49 -36.92 17.64
C THR A 381 -3.83 -35.67 17.05
N LEU A 382 -2.71 -35.81 16.31
CA LEU A 382 -1.95 -34.73 15.65
C LEU A 382 -2.08 -34.81 14.10
N ILE A 383 -3.30 -34.67 13.60
CA ILE A 383 -3.65 -34.95 12.19
C ILE A 383 -3.96 -33.70 11.35
N CYS A 384 -3.70 -32.50 11.84
CA CYS A 384 -3.97 -31.27 11.07
C CYS A 384 -2.85 -30.92 10.06
N PRO A 385 -3.18 -30.18 8.97
CA PRO A 385 -2.21 -29.80 7.94
C PRO A 385 -0.99 -29.04 8.47
N GLU A 386 -1.16 -28.25 9.54
CA GLU A 386 -0.09 -27.49 10.19
C GLU A 386 0.98 -28.40 10.81
N ILE A 387 0.59 -29.58 11.31
CA ILE A 387 1.53 -30.57 11.84
C ILE A 387 2.37 -31.16 10.70
N THR A 388 1.73 -31.59 9.62
CA THR A 388 2.44 -32.11 8.44
C THR A 388 3.46 -31.11 7.93
N TYR A 389 3.04 -29.86 7.77
CA TYR A 389 3.93 -28.78 7.36
C TYR A 389 5.08 -28.54 8.35
N LEU A 390 4.84 -28.54 9.67
CA LEU A 390 5.89 -28.41 10.68
C LEU A 390 6.94 -29.53 10.56
N LEU A 391 6.51 -30.78 10.39
CA LEU A 391 7.40 -31.93 10.22
C LEU A 391 8.24 -31.80 8.95
N ASP A 392 7.62 -31.43 7.83
CA ASP A 392 8.29 -31.26 6.55
C ASP A 392 9.29 -30.10 6.58
N PHE A 393 8.93 -28.99 7.24
CA PHE A 393 9.83 -27.86 7.43
C PHE A 393 11.10 -28.30 8.18
N ILE A 394 10.95 -29.07 9.27
CA ILE A 394 12.11 -29.57 10.03
C ILE A 394 12.96 -30.53 9.19
N ARG A 395 12.33 -31.45 8.46
CA ARG A 395 13.02 -32.48 7.65
C ARG A 395 13.83 -31.90 6.51
N THR A 396 13.29 -30.88 5.86
CA THR A 396 13.90 -30.26 4.67
C THR A 396 14.88 -29.15 5.00
N SER A 397 15.19 -28.93 6.28
CA SER A 397 16.04 -27.82 6.71
C SER A 397 17.49 -27.98 6.26
N PRO A 398 18.01 -27.09 5.40
CA PRO A 398 19.39 -27.17 4.93
C PRO A 398 20.39 -26.74 6.01
N ARG A 399 19.96 -25.88 6.94
CA ARG A 399 20.80 -25.38 8.03
C ARG A 399 20.55 -26.09 9.36
N GLY A 400 19.47 -26.88 9.46
CA GLY A 400 18.97 -27.42 10.71
C GLY A 400 18.15 -26.41 11.50
N VAL A 401 17.56 -26.88 12.61
CA VAL A 401 16.66 -26.11 13.48
C VAL A 401 17.15 -26.14 14.94
N ASN A 402 16.92 -25.07 15.70
CA ASN A 402 17.37 -24.98 17.09
C ASN A 402 16.29 -25.42 18.09
N LEU A 403 16.23 -26.72 18.37
CA LEU A 403 15.29 -27.31 19.32
C LEU A 403 15.82 -27.42 20.77
N ARG A 404 17.01 -26.86 21.07
CA ARG A 404 17.60 -26.95 22.42
C ARG A 404 17.08 -25.84 23.32
N ARG A 405 16.33 -26.22 24.36
CA ARG A 405 15.85 -25.30 25.40
C ARG A 405 17.03 -24.51 26.03
N PRO A 406 16.89 -23.22 26.34
CA PRO A 406 17.81 -22.53 27.24
C PRO A 406 17.93 -23.31 28.56
N ALA A 407 19.13 -23.41 29.13
CA ALA A 407 19.24 -23.87 30.52
C ALA A 407 18.47 -22.87 31.40
N LYS A 408 17.77 -23.35 32.45
CA LYS A 408 16.95 -22.57 33.42
C LYS A 408 17.65 -21.36 34.08
N ARG A 409 18.92 -21.08 33.77
CA ARG A 409 19.79 -20.12 34.46
C ARG A 409 19.64 -18.66 34.00
N PHE A 410 18.64 -18.32 33.17
CA PHE A 410 18.41 -16.96 32.69
C PHE A 410 17.20 -16.25 33.33
N GLU A 411 16.51 -16.88 34.29
CA GLU A 411 15.39 -16.25 35.02
C GLU A 411 15.82 -15.56 36.33
N SER A 412 17.12 -15.55 36.67
CA SER A 412 17.62 -15.02 37.96
C SER A 412 18.51 -13.78 37.84
N ALA A 413 18.30 -12.93 36.83
CA ALA A 413 18.88 -11.59 36.81
C ALA A 413 17.75 -10.56 36.95
N GLY A 414 17.20 -10.47 38.16
CA GLY A 414 16.49 -9.27 38.59
C GLY A 414 17.47 -8.10 38.72
N PRO A 415 16.99 -6.86 38.66
CA PRO A 415 17.86 -5.69 38.74
C PRO A 415 18.30 -5.48 40.20
N GLU A 416 19.48 -5.98 40.54
CA GLU A 416 20.27 -5.50 41.68
C GLU A 416 21.66 -5.15 41.14
N ASP A 417 21.82 -3.87 40.80
CA ASP A 417 22.91 -2.94 41.20
C ASP A 417 22.90 -1.68 40.32
#